data_AF-A0A0C9TLW3-F1
#
_entry.id   AF-A0A0C9TLW3-F1
#
_cell.length_a   1.000
_cell.length_b   1.000
_cell.length_c   1.000
_cell.angle_alpha   90.00
_cell.angle_beta   90.00
_cell.angle_gamma   90.00
#
_symmetry.space_group_name_H-M   'P 1'
#
loop_
_entity.id
_entity.type
_entity.pdbx_description
1 polymer ?
#
loop_
_entity_poly.entity_id
_entity_poly.type
_entity_poly.pdbx_seq_one_letter_code
_entity_poly.pdbx_strand_id
1 'polypeptide(L)'
;MQHGLHYRFRIVSVSAEGFFDFAIDNHTLTIIKSDGISTNPYTVDSIAVLPGQRYSAVVTANQPVDNYWIRATQTIRGATTNAGNANFNGTDTYAVLHYFGASNGEPTTPQPETLPAGGVAFAEYQLSSLITPEPL
;
A
#
# COMPACT_ATOMS: atom_id res chain seq x y z
N MET A 1 -6.25 -14.25 -3.67
CA MET A 1 -4.93 -14.86 -3.41
C MET A 1 -5.11 -16.29 -2.95
N GLN A 2 -4.20 -17.18 -3.33
CA GLN A 2 -4.11 -18.51 -2.76
C GLN A 2 -3.17 -18.47 -1.56
N HIS A 3 -3.59 -19.06 -0.45
CA HIS A 3 -2.81 -19.12 0.78
C HIS A 3 -1.43 -19.77 0.54
N GLY A 4 -0.40 -19.21 1.15
CA GLY A 4 0.99 -19.65 1.07
C GLY A 4 1.77 -19.16 -0.15
N LEU A 5 1.14 -18.48 -1.11
CA LEU A 5 1.83 -17.92 -2.28
C LEU A 5 2.32 -16.50 -2.06
N HIS A 6 3.33 -16.10 -2.83
CA HIS A 6 3.84 -14.73 -2.87
C HIS A 6 3.36 -14.02 -4.13
N TYR A 7 2.90 -12.78 -3.97
CA TYR A 7 2.37 -11.95 -5.04
C TYR A 7 3.16 -10.66 -5.14
N ARG A 8 3.57 -10.30 -6.36
CA ARG A 8 4.21 -9.01 -6.62
C ARG A 8 3.16 -7.98 -7.03
N PHE A 9 2.98 -6.96 -6.19
CA PHE A 9 2.20 -5.77 -6.49
C PHE A 9 3.06 -4.73 -7.19
N ARG A 10 2.49 -4.09 -8.22
CA ARG A 10 3.04 -2.90 -8.87
C ARG A 10 2.11 -1.75 -8.56
N ILE A 11 2.53 -0.91 -7.62
CA ILE A 11 1.73 0.18 -7.07
C ILE A 11 2.21 1.45 -7.77
N VAL A 12 1.29 2.17 -8.40
CA VAL A 12 1.58 3.35 -9.23
C VAL A 12 0.57 4.41 -8.88
N SER A 13 1.03 5.60 -8.49
CA SER A 13 0.14 6.75 -8.36
C SER A 13 0.06 7.49 -9.68
N VAL A 14 -1.15 7.54 -10.24
CA VAL A 14 -1.51 8.31 -11.45
C VAL A 14 -2.38 9.52 -11.09
N SER A 15 -2.37 9.97 -9.82
CA SER A 15 -3.12 11.15 -9.41
C SER A 15 -2.55 12.44 -10.01
N ALA A 16 -3.42 13.44 -10.16
CA ALA A 16 -3.01 14.81 -10.50
C ALA A 16 -2.56 15.61 -9.27
N GLU A 17 -3.10 15.30 -8.08
CA GLU A 17 -2.82 16.01 -6.83
C GLU A 17 -2.90 15.03 -5.64
N GLY A 18 -2.08 15.31 -4.63
CA GLY A 18 -2.02 14.56 -3.37
C GLY A 18 -1.46 13.15 -3.51
N PHE A 19 -1.34 12.50 -2.36
CA PHE A 19 -0.73 11.17 -2.24
C PHE A 19 -1.75 10.15 -1.72
N PHE A 20 -1.45 8.88 -1.94
CA PHE A 20 -2.22 7.76 -1.40
C PHE A 20 -1.39 7.01 -0.37
N ASP A 21 -1.97 6.76 0.79
CA ASP A 21 -1.43 5.80 1.76
C ASP A 21 -1.95 4.40 1.42
N PHE A 22 -1.10 3.60 0.78
CA PHE A 22 -1.40 2.23 0.37
C PHE A 22 -1.06 1.23 1.47
N ALA A 23 -2.01 0.38 1.83
CA ALA A 23 -1.83 -0.71 2.79
C ALA A 23 -2.78 -1.87 2.47
N ILE A 24 -2.49 -3.05 2.99
CA ILE A 24 -3.40 -4.21 2.92
C ILE A 24 -3.61 -4.68 4.36
N ASP A 25 -4.87 -4.75 4.81
CA ASP A 25 -5.17 -5.17 6.18
C ASP A 25 -4.51 -6.52 6.51
N ASN A 26 -3.84 -6.56 7.66
CA ASN A 26 -3.10 -7.73 8.18
C ASN A 26 -1.97 -8.25 7.29
N HIS A 27 -1.55 -7.51 6.26
CA HIS A 27 -0.44 -7.91 5.40
C HIS A 27 0.64 -6.84 5.38
N THR A 28 1.88 -7.28 5.45
CA THR A 28 3.04 -6.41 5.23
C THR A 28 3.40 -6.35 3.74
N LEU A 29 4.07 -5.27 3.36
CA LEU A 29 4.58 -4.99 2.03
C LEU A 29 6.09 -5.06 2.06
N THR A 30 6.70 -6.02 1.37
CA THR A 30 8.16 -6.06 1.18
C THR A 30 8.53 -5.31 -0.10
N ILE A 31 9.01 -4.07 0.03
CA ILE A 31 9.43 -3.21 -1.07
C ILE A 31 10.72 -3.74 -1.68
N ILE A 32 10.69 -3.95 -3.00
CA ILE A 32 11.82 -4.48 -3.78
C ILE A 32 12.25 -3.58 -4.93
N LYS A 33 11.43 -2.57 -5.29
CA LYS A 33 11.78 -1.52 -6.26
C LYS A 33 11.12 -0.19 -5.90
N SER A 34 11.84 0.91 -6.13
CA SER A 34 11.32 2.28 -6.20
C SER A 34 11.65 2.87 -7.58
N ASP A 35 10.65 3.41 -8.28
CA ASP A 35 10.77 4.15 -9.56
C ASP A 35 11.56 3.45 -10.68
N GLY A 36 11.58 2.12 -10.67
CA GLY A 36 12.27 1.29 -11.66
C GLY A 36 13.64 0.78 -11.19
N ILE A 37 14.16 1.31 -10.09
CA ILE A 37 15.43 0.89 -9.48
C ILE A 37 15.15 -0.21 -8.46
N SER A 38 15.92 -1.30 -8.53
CA SER A 38 15.84 -2.38 -7.57
C SER A 38 16.47 -1.97 -6.24
N THR A 39 15.82 -2.33 -5.14
CA THR A 39 16.26 -2.00 -3.79
C THR A 39 16.61 -3.29 -3.04
N ASN A 40 17.39 -3.17 -1.98
CA ASN A 40 17.38 -4.20 -0.95
C ASN A 40 15.95 -4.33 -0.40
N PRO A 41 15.44 -5.56 -0.15
CA PRO A 41 14.10 -5.75 0.37
C PRO A 41 13.88 -5.02 1.69
N TYR A 42 12.80 -4.25 1.80
CA TYR A 42 12.43 -3.54 3.02
C TYR A 42 10.95 -3.71 3.33
N THR A 43 10.62 -4.22 4.51
CA THR A 43 9.24 -4.58 4.87
C THR A 43 8.59 -3.47 5.69
N VAL A 44 7.38 -3.09 5.30
CA VAL A 44 6.56 -2.02 5.90
C VAL A 44 5.09 -2.43 5.95
N ASP A 45 4.29 -1.72 6.73
CA ASP A 45 2.84 -1.97 6.80
C ASP A 45 2.07 -1.11 5.80
N SER A 46 2.60 0.06 5.47
CA SER A 46 2.02 0.99 4.50
C SER A 46 3.09 1.77 3.74
N ILE A 47 2.71 2.28 2.57
CA ILE A 47 3.53 3.20 1.78
C ILE A 47 2.71 4.41 1.35
N ALA A 48 3.25 5.62 1.57
CA ALA A 48 2.75 6.82 0.92
C ALA A 48 3.28 6.85 -0.52
N VAL A 49 2.39 7.01 -1.50
CA VAL A 49 2.73 7.05 -2.93
C VAL A 49 2.33 8.41 -3.50
N LEU A 50 3.33 9.25 -3.79
CA LEU A 50 3.14 10.57 -4.36
C LEU A 50 2.85 10.48 -5.87
N PRO A 51 2.27 11.53 -6.49
CA PRO A 51 2.00 11.56 -7.92
C PRO A 51 3.24 11.19 -8.75
N GLY A 52 3.09 10.21 -9.65
CA GLY A 52 4.16 9.75 -10.54
C GLY A 52 5.14 8.73 -9.94
N GLN A 53 5.06 8.45 -8.63
CA GLN A 53 5.88 7.42 -8.00
C GLN A 53 5.34 6.01 -8.26
N ARG A 54 6.27 5.04 -8.29
CA ARG A 54 5.99 3.61 -8.47
C ARG A 54 6.80 2.77 -7.50
N TYR A 55 6.12 1.85 -6.82
CA TYR A 55 6.76 0.84 -5.99
C TYR A 55 6.43 -0.57 -6.46
N SER A 56 7.40 -1.48 -6.36
CA SER A 56 7.11 -2.92 -6.41
C SER A 56 7.22 -3.50 -5.01
N ALA A 57 6.14 -4.14 -4.56
CA ALA A 57 6.10 -4.81 -3.27
C ALA A 57 5.80 -6.31 -3.46
N VAL A 58 6.39 -7.16 -2.63
CA VAL A 58 5.98 -8.55 -2.47
C VAL A 58 5.06 -8.65 -1.27
N VAL A 59 3.93 -9.31 -1.45
CA VAL A 59 2.93 -9.60 -0.41
C VAL A 59 2.83 -11.11 -0.30
N THR A 60 2.93 -11.62 0.92
CA THR A 60 2.79 -13.05 1.19
C THR A 60 1.38 -13.34 1.64
N ALA A 61 0.70 -14.30 1.00
CA ALA A 61 -0.65 -14.70 1.36
C ALA A 61 -0.66 -15.64 2.57
N ASN A 62 -0.24 -15.15 3.74
CA ASN A 62 -0.05 -15.93 4.98
C ASN A 62 -1.10 -15.66 6.07
N GLN A 63 -2.15 -14.90 5.75
CA GLN A 63 -3.25 -14.64 6.68
C GLN A 63 -4.34 -15.71 6.54
N PRO A 64 -5.20 -15.92 7.55
CA PRO A 64 -6.36 -16.80 7.44
C PRO A 64 -7.17 -16.57 6.16
N VAL A 65 -7.80 -17.63 5.64
CA VAL A 65 -8.63 -17.53 4.42
C VAL A 65 -9.84 -16.64 4.69
N ASP A 66 -9.78 -15.40 4.23
CA ASP A 66 -10.82 -14.38 4.40
C ASP A 66 -10.69 -13.26 3.33
N ASN A 67 -11.54 -12.24 3.44
CA ASN A 67 -11.47 -10.98 2.70
C ASN A 67 -10.79 -9.91 3.55
N TYR A 68 -9.84 -9.18 2.95
CA TYR A 68 -9.11 -8.09 3.60
C TYR A 68 -9.26 -6.79 2.80
N TRP A 69 -9.24 -5.64 3.46
CA TRP A 69 -9.27 -4.37 2.75
C TRP A 69 -7.92 -4.03 2.10
N ILE A 70 -8.00 -3.82 0.80
CA ILE A 70 -7.33 -2.81 -0.03
C ILE A 70 -7.37 -1.37 0.47
N ARG A 71 -6.33 -0.76 1.05
CA ARG A 71 -6.37 0.67 1.43
C ARG A 71 -5.59 1.53 0.46
N ALA A 72 -6.14 2.68 0.11
CA ALA A 72 -5.44 3.74 -0.61
C ALA A 72 -5.98 5.10 -0.17
N THR A 73 -5.88 5.44 1.12
CA THR A 73 -6.46 6.69 1.63
C THR A 73 -5.79 7.89 0.97
N GLN A 74 -6.59 8.76 0.35
CA GLN A 74 -6.06 9.94 -0.34
C GLN A 74 -5.99 11.14 0.60
N THR A 75 -4.82 11.79 0.64
CA THR A 75 -4.66 13.09 1.27
C THR A 75 -4.35 14.13 0.21
N ILE A 76 -5.23 15.14 0.08
CA ILE A 76 -5.01 16.30 -0.79
C ILE A 76 -5.02 17.57 0.07
N ARG A 77 -4.07 18.48 -0.16
CA ARG A 77 -3.97 19.75 0.58
C ARG A 77 -3.96 19.61 2.11
N GLY A 78 -3.41 18.51 2.61
CA GLY A 78 -3.33 18.20 4.05
C GLY A 78 -4.64 17.73 4.68
N ALA A 79 -5.66 17.39 3.88
CA ALA A 79 -6.93 16.89 4.37
C ALA A 79 -7.37 15.61 3.64
N THR A 80 -7.99 14.70 4.38
CA THR A 80 -8.59 13.46 3.87
C THR A 80 -10.09 13.59 3.61
N THR A 81 -10.72 14.66 4.11
CA THR A 81 -12.13 14.98 3.86
C THR A 81 -12.28 16.47 3.61
N ASN A 82 -13.27 16.84 2.78
CA ASN A 82 -13.65 18.24 2.53
C ASN A 82 -12.46 19.18 2.21
N ALA A 83 -11.51 18.71 1.40
CA ALA A 83 -10.28 19.43 1.08
C ALA A 83 -10.50 20.55 0.04
N GLY A 84 -11.40 21.49 0.36
CA GLY A 84 -11.92 22.50 -0.55
C GLY A 84 -13.04 22.00 -1.48
N ASN A 85 -13.48 20.75 -1.30
CA ASN A 85 -14.60 20.16 -2.01
C ASN A 85 -15.41 19.30 -1.03
N ALA A 86 -16.67 19.68 -0.75
CA ALA A 86 -17.54 18.97 0.20
C ALA A 86 -17.85 17.52 -0.20
N ASN A 87 -17.67 17.17 -1.47
CA ASN A 87 -17.87 15.80 -1.97
C ASN A 87 -16.59 14.95 -1.93
N PHE A 88 -15.47 15.50 -1.43
CA PHE A 88 -14.22 14.75 -1.32
C PHE A 88 -14.18 13.96 -0.01
N ASN A 89 -14.06 12.64 -0.13
CA ASN A 89 -13.72 11.73 0.94
C ASN A 89 -12.59 10.79 0.47
N GLY A 90 -11.36 11.10 0.86
CA GLY A 90 -10.18 10.30 0.54
C GLY A 90 -10.16 8.93 1.21
N THR A 91 -11.00 8.69 2.21
CA THR A 91 -11.13 7.37 2.85
C THR A 91 -12.01 6.40 2.05
N ASP A 92 -12.79 6.89 1.07
CA ASP A 92 -13.63 6.07 0.18
C ASP A 92 -12.83 5.49 -1.01
N THR A 93 -11.53 5.27 -0.80
CA THR A 93 -10.63 4.70 -1.81
C THR A 93 -10.06 3.38 -1.28
N TYR A 94 -10.78 2.30 -1.57
CA TYR A 94 -10.44 0.96 -1.10
C TYR A 94 -10.84 -0.12 -2.11
N ALA A 95 -10.36 -1.34 -1.87
CA ALA A 95 -10.69 -2.53 -2.65
C ALA A 95 -10.74 -3.77 -1.76
N VAL A 96 -11.17 -4.92 -2.29
CA VAL A 96 -11.18 -6.19 -1.55
C VAL A 96 -10.06 -7.10 -2.03
N LEU A 97 -9.21 -7.53 -1.10
CA LEU A 97 -8.31 -8.64 -1.27
C LEU A 97 -9.01 -9.94 -0.85
N HIS A 98 -9.47 -10.71 -1.84
CA HIS A 98 -10.18 -11.98 -1.61
C HIS A 98 -9.22 -13.18 -1.62
N TYR A 99 -9.22 -14.00 -0.57
CA TYR A 99 -8.54 -15.30 -0.58
C TYR A 99 -9.36 -16.38 -1.29
N PHE A 100 -8.69 -17.27 -2.03
CA PHE A 100 -9.32 -18.44 -2.62
C PHE A 100 -9.88 -19.34 -1.51
N GLY A 101 -11.20 -19.58 -1.56
CA GLY A 101 -11.93 -20.33 -0.53
C GLY A 101 -12.59 -19.47 0.53
N ALA A 102 -12.40 -18.13 0.52
CA ALA A 102 -13.17 -17.23 1.38
C ALA A 102 -14.62 -17.11 0.89
N SER A 103 -15.53 -16.73 1.79
CA SER A 103 -16.90 -16.41 1.40
C SER A 103 -16.95 -15.17 0.52
N ASN A 104 -17.91 -15.11 -0.42
CA ASN A 104 -18.17 -13.88 -1.18
C ASN A 104 -18.71 -12.80 -0.25
N GLY A 105 -18.15 -11.60 -0.32
CA GLY A 105 -18.57 -10.45 0.48
C GLY A 105 -17.44 -9.46 0.70
N GLU A 106 -17.77 -8.37 1.37
CA GLU A 106 -16.80 -7.38 1.83
C GLU A 106 -16.15 -7.84 3.14
N PRO A 107 -14.91 -7.38 3.43
CA PRO A 107 -14.31 -7.52 4.76
C PRO A 107 -15.21 -6.92 5.84
N THR A 108 -15.29 -7.57 7.01
CA THR A 108 -16.15 -7.14 8.12
C THR A 108 -15.45 -6.20 9.10
N THR A 109 -14.17 -5.92 8.89
CA THR A 109 -13.40 -4.99 9.73
C THR A 109 -13.89 -3.55 9.49
N PRO A 110 -14.07 -2.73 10.55
CA PRO A 110 -14.55 -1.35 10.41
C PRO A 110 -13.58 -0.58 9.55
N GLN A 111 -14.07 0.26 8.62
CA GLN A 111 -13.27 1.11 7.73
C GLN A 111 -12.16 1.85 8.52
N PRO A 112 -10.90 1.45 8.35
CA PRO A 112 -9.73 2.02 9.02
C PRO A 112 -9.29 3.41 8.56
N GLU A 113 -8.62 4.06 9.50
CA GLU A 113 -7.95 5.36 9.41
C GLU A 113 -6.71 5.33 8.48
N THR A 114 -6.08 6.48 8.28
CA THR A 114 -4.96 6.70 7.34
C THR A 114 -3.76 5.77 7.54
N LEU A 115 -3.58 5.22 8.74
CA LEU A 115 -2.56 4.20 9.05
C LEU A 115 -3.14 3.14 9.98
N PRO A 116 -2.76 1.86 9.86
CA PRO A 116 -3.01 0.87 10.91
C PRO A 116 -2.42 1.38 12.23
N ALA A 117 -3.17 1.30 13.33
CA ALA A 117 -2.68 1.71 14.64
C ALA A 117 -1.40 0.93 15.02
N GLY A 118 -0.28 1.64 15.17
CA GLY A 118 1.02 1.03 15.49
C GLY A 118 1.81 0.47 14.29
N GLY A 119 1.37 0.72 13.06
CA GLY A 119 2.07 0.28 11.85
C GLY A 119 3.35 1.07 11.57
N VAL A 120 4.31 0.42 10.90
CA VAL A 120 5.54 1.04 10.41
C VAL A 120 5.27 1.71 9.06
N ALA A 121 5.14 3.04 9.10
CA ALA A 121 5.07 3.85 7.88
C ALA A 121 6.42 3.83 7.16
N PHE A 122 6.37 3.65 5.84
CA PHE A 122 7.55 3.69 5.00
C PHE A 122 8.19 5.07 4.93
N ALA A 123 9.52 5.11 5.09
CA ALA A 123 10.31 6.29 4.78
C ALA A 123 11.34 5.96 3.69
N GLU A 124 11.28 6.66 2.56
CA GLU A 124 12.05 6.28 1.37
C GLU A 124 13.57 6.29 1.56
N TYR A 125 14.09 7.14 2.46
CA TYR A 125 15.52 7.16 2.80
C TYR A 125 16.02 5.88 3.48
N GLN A 126 15.12 4.98 3.90
CA GLN A 126 15.46 3.67 4.44
C GLN A 126 15.81 2.66 3.33
N LEU A 127 15.48 2.97 2.07
CA LEU A 127 15.87 2.14 0.94
C LEU A 127 17.34 2.35 0.58
N SER A 128 17.97 1.24 0.21
CA SER A 128 19.29 1.23 -0.41
C SER A 128 19.23 0.49 -1.74
N SER A 129 19.98 0.95 -2.74
CA SER A 129 20.11 0.27 -4.04
C SER A 129 20.56 -1.18 -3.86
N LEU A 130 19.98 -2.09 -4.65
CA LEU A 130 20.43 -3.48 -4.71
C LEU A 130 21.78 -3.62 -5.44
N ILE A 131 22.07 -2.68 -6.35
CA ILE A 131 23.35 -2.60 -7.07
C ILE A 131 24.22 -1.57 -6.36
N THR A 132 25.38 -2.00 -5.86
CA THR A 132 26.41 -1.08 -5.38
C THR A 132 27.00 -0.33 -6.59
N PRO A 133 27.00 1.01 -6.60
CA PRO A 133 27.68 1.74 -7.66
C PRO A 133 29.20 1.44 -7.59
N GLU A 134 29.82 1.24 -8.74
CA GLU A 134 31.28 1.16 -8.84
C GLU A 134 31.90 2.46 -8.28
N PRO A 135 33.02 2.38 -7.54
CA PRO A 135 33.71 3.58 -7.09
C PRO A 135 34.09 4.46 -8.29
N LEU A 136 33.90 5.77 -8.12
CA LEU A 136 34.30 6.79 -9.10
C LEU A 136 35.82 6.81 -9.31
#